data_AF-A0A9X2SKQ4-F1
#
_entry.id   AF-A0A9X2SKQ4-F1
#
_cell.length_a   1.000
_cell.length_b   1.000
_cell.length_c   1.000
_cell.angle_alpha   90.00
_cell.angle_beta   90.00
_cell.angle_gamma   90.00
#
_symmetry.space_group_name_H-M   'P 1'
#
loop_
_entity.id
_entity.type
_entity.pdbx_description
1 polymer ?
#
loop_
_entity_poly.entity_id
_entity_poly.type
_entity_poly.pdbx_seq_one_letter_code
_entity_poly.pdbx_strand_id
1 'polypeptide(L)'
;MASPLDSERGFLEVAGRDPDRPLRDQLLGFRDLVSADMDWADSRKRRFRRRASAVRVAALLLTAASTVVLGIQEIPARASIALPMVALVTVLGGLETFFNWRSRWVLMEETRYNLNRIRDEMDYYLVGTPTAELSRERLQEFFARHQVTWADASRQWVEFRKLDRPPQSPEIRA
;
A
#
# COMPACT_ATOMS: atom_id res chain seq x y z
N MET A 1 12.26 -2.93 15.33
CA MET A 1 11.75 -1.70 14.69
C MET A 1 12.47 -1.60 13.35
N ALA A 2 11.96 -2.28 12.32
CA ALA A 2 12.56 -2.25 10.99
C ALA A 2 12.24 -0.88 10.35
N SER A 3 13.26 -0.22 9.79
CA SER A 3 13.06 1.06 9.12
C SER A 3 12.40 0.80 7.77
N PRO A 4 11.52 1.66 7.24
CA PRO A 4 10.94 1.49 5.90
C PRO A 4 11.97 1.38 4.75
N LEU A 5 13.25 1.63 5.04
CA LEU A 5 14.40 1.42 4.15
C LEU A 5 14.83 -0.05 4.04
N ASP A 6 14.48 -0.91 5.01
CA ASP A 6 14.93 -2.31 5.04
C ASP A 6 14.21 -3.19 4.00
N SER A 7 13.02 -2.82 3.52
CA SER A 7 12.35 -3.54 2.42
C SER A 7 12.98 -3.26 1.05
N GLU A 8 13.72 -2.16 0.91
CA GLU A 8 14.47 -1.84 -0.32
C GLU A 8 15.82 -2.57 -0.36
N ARG A 9 16.27 -3.09 0.79
CA ARG A 9 17.43 -3.95 0.90
C ARG A 9 17.04 -5.34 0.37
N GLY A 10 17.51 -5.66 -0.83
CA GLY A 10 17.25 -6.96 -1.44
C GLY A 10 17.70 -8.12 -0.53
N PHE A 11 17.17 -9.32 -0.78
CA PHE A 11 17.43 -10.53 0.02
C PHE A 11 18.92 -10.76 0.33
N LEU A 12 19.83 -10.41 -0.59
CA LEU A 12 21.28 -10.52 -0.41
C LEU A 12 21.86 -9.63 0.70
N GLU A 13 21.22 -8.52 1.02
CA GLU A 13 21.65 -7.58 2.06
C GLU A 13 21.12 -8.00 3.44
N VAL A 14 19.90 -8.55 3.50
CA VAL A 14 19.28 -9.05 4.74
C VAL A 14 19.79 -10.42 5.13
N ALA A 15 19.87 -11.36 4.18
CA ALA A 15 20.41 -12.70 4.41
C ALA A 15 21.93 -12.70 4.52
N GLY A 16 22.59 -11.59 4.17
CA GLY A 16 24.02 -11.35 4.10
C GLY A 16 24.74 -12.14 3.00
N ARG A 17 25.87 -11.60 2.52
CA ARG A 17 26.63 -12.08 1.33
C ARG A 17 27.43 -13.38 1.51
N ASP A 18 27.06 -14.23 2.46
CA ASP A 18 27.73 -15.52 2.66
C ASP A 18 26.77 -16.62 2.21
N PRO A 19 27.07 -17.40 1.16
CA PRO A 19 26.22 -18.50 0.71
C PRO A 19 26.28 -19.74 1.62
N ASP A 20 27.32 -19.86 2.47
CA ASP A 20 27.63 -21.10 3.22
C ASP A 20 27.09 -21.11 4.66
N ARG A 21 26.24 -20.13 5.00
CA ARG A 21 25.63 -20.02 6.34
C ARG A 21 24.76 -21.24 6.65
N PRO A 22 24.61 -21.60 7.93
CA PRO A 22 23.63 -22.59 8.34
C PRO A 22 22.24 -22.30 7.76
N LEU A 23 21.55 -23.35 7.28
CA LEU A 23 20.25 -23.20 6.61
C LEU A 23 19.20 -22.53 7.52
N ARG A 24 19.27 -22.78 8.83
CA ARG A 24 18.42 -22.10 9.83
C ARG A 24 18.59 -20.58 9.78
N ASP A 25 19.81 -20.09 9.64
CA ASP A 25 20.10 -18.65 9.58
C ASP A 25 19.63 -18.05 8.26
N GLN A 26 19.73 -18.80 7.15
CA GLN A 26 19.17 -18.38 5.86
C GLN A 26 17.63 -18.24 5.93
N LEU A 27 16.95 -19.19 6.57
CA LEU A 27 15.50 -19.14 6.79
C LEU A 27 15.10 -17.99 7.72
N LEU A 28 15.84 -17.76 8.81
CA LEU A 28 15.61 -16.62 9.72
C LEU A 28 15.81 -15.28 9.00
N GLY A 29 16.89 -15.14 8.23
CA GLY A 29 17.12 -13.94 7.41
C GLY A 29 16.01 -13.71 6.39
N PHE A 30 15.49 -14.76 5.75
CA PHE A 30 14.34 -14.63 4.86
C PHE A 30 13.07 -14.22 5.60
N ARG A 31 12.83 -14.77 6.79
CA ARG A 31 11.67 -14.44 7.64
C ARG A 31 11.69 -12.98 8.08
N ASP A 32 12.88 -12.46 8.38
CA ASP A 32 13.06 -11.05 8.73
C ASP A 32 12.85 -10.12 7.52
N LEU A 33 13.27 -10.53 6.32
CA LEU A 33 12.93 -9.82 5.07
C LEU A 33 11.41 -9.77 4.86
N VAL A 34 10.71 -10.90 4.97
CA VAL A 34 9.24 -10.96 4.84
C VAL A 34 8.57 -10.03 5.86
N SER A 35 9.10 -9.97 7.09
CA SER A 35 8.58 -9.08 8.14
C SER A 35 8.80 -7.60 7.79
N ALA A 36 9.97 -7.24 7.24
CA ALA A 36 10.25 -5.87 6.79
C ALA A 36 9.34 -5.45 5.63
N ASP A 37 9.06 -6.35 4.68
CA ASP A 37 8.11 -6.10 3.58
C ASP A 37 6.69 -5.84 4.10
N MET A 38 6.26 -6.57 5.14
CA MET A 38 4.97 -6.34 5.79
C MET A 38 4.89 -4.97 6.46
N ASP A 39 5.92 -4.56 7.19
CA ASP A 39 6.00 -3.25 7.85
C ASP A 39 5.95 -2.12 6.81
N TRP A 40 6.66 -2.30 5.69
CA TRP A 40 6.58 -1.38 4.55
C TRP A 40 5.16 -1.27 4.00
N ALA A 41 4.47 -2.40 3.77
CA ALA A 41 3.10 -2.42 3.28
C ALA A 41 2.12 -1.73 4.27
N ASP A 42 2.27 -1.95 5.57
CA ASP A 42 1.44 -1.32 6.60
C ASP A 42 1.66 0.20 6.67
N SER A 43 2.92 0.65 6.57
CA SER A 43 3.26 2.07 6.55
C SER A 43 2.59 2.79 5.36
N ARG A 44 2.61 2.15 4.19
CA ARG A 44 2.03 2.69 2.96
C ARG A 44 0.51 2.70 3.01
N LYS A 45 -0.11 1.64 3.54
CA LYS A 45 -1.55 1.57 3.83
C LYS A 45 -2.01 2.72 4.73
N ARG A 46 -1.30 3.00 5.83
CA ARG A 46 -1.64 4.10 6.76
C ARG A 46 -1.55 5.46 6.09
N ARG A 47 -0.50 5.70 5.30
CA ARG A 47 -0.31 6.96 4.57
C ARG A 47 -1.39 7.17 3.52
N PHE A 48 -1.78 6.11 2.83
CA PHE A 48 -2.96 6.14 2.00
C PHE A 48 -4.17 6.44 2.90
N ARG A 49 -4.67 5.54 3.74
CA ARG A 49 -5.90 5.76 4.53
C ARG A 49 -6.05 7.17 5.12
N ARG A 50 -5.01 7.75 5.72
CA ARG A 50 -5.00 9.13 6.25
C ARG A 50 -5.35 10.20 5.21
N ARG A 51 -4.79 10.14 4.00
CA ARG A 51 -5.08 11.13 2.94
C ARG A 51 -6.52 11.02 2.42
N ALA A 52 -7.08 9.81 2.29
CA ALA A 52 -8.50 9.66 1.92
C ALA A 52 -9.42 10.20 3.02
N SER A 53 -9.13 9.86 4.28
CA SER A 53 -9.88 10.38 5.41
C SER A 53 -9.79 11.90 5.48
N ALA A 54 -8.62 12.49 5.23
CA ALA A 54 -8.43 13.94 5.21
C ALA A 54 -9.27 14.61 4.11
N VAL A 55 -9.29 14.06 2.89
CA VAL A 55 -10.11 14.59 1.78
C VAL A 55 -11.60 14.51 2.11
N ARG A 56 -12.09 13.39 2.64
CA ARG A 56 -13.50 13.23 3.05
C ARG A 56 -13.92 14.19 4.15
N VAL A 57 -13.09 14.31 5.20
CA VAL A 57 -13.38 15.21 6.32
C VAL A 57 -13.35 16.67 5.86
N ALA A 58 -12.37 17.04 5.02
CA ALA A 58 -12.32 18.38 4.42
C ALA A 58 -13.57 18.67 3.59
N ALA A 59 -14.00 17.74 2.73
CA ALA A 59 -15.21 17.89 1.93
C ALA A 59 -16.47 18.06 2.80
N LEU A 60 -16.62 17.25 3.85
CA LEU A 60 -17.75 17.35 4.78
C LEU A 60 -17.77 18.70 5.51
N LEU A 61 -16.61 19.16 6.00
CA LEU A 61 -16.48 20.45 6.69
C LEU A 61 -16.78 21.61 5.74
N LEU A 62 -16.31 21.55 4.50
CA LEU A 62 -16.59 22.56 3.48
C LEU A 62 -18.07 22.60 3.11
N THR A 63 -18.72 21.44 2.97
CA THR A 63 -20.17 21.37 2.74
C THR A 63 -20.93 21.98 3.93
N ALA A 64 -20.59 21.59 5.15
CA ALA A 64 -21.24 22.11 6.36
C ALA A 64 -21.05 23.62 6.50
N ALA A 65 -19.82 24.11 6.30
CA ALA A 65 -19.53 25.54 6.37
C ALA A 65 -20.22 26.31 5.23
N SER A 66 -20.36 25.72 4.04
CA SER A 66 -21.12 26.33 2.93
C SER A 66 -22.60 26.47 3.28
N THR A 67 -23.20 25.47 3.93
CA THR A 67 -24.59 25.53 4.42
C THR A 67 -24.77 26.62 5.47
N VAL A 68 -23.81 26.76 6.40
CA VAL A 68 -23.84 27.83 7.43
C VAL A 68 -23.74 29.21 6.79
N VAL A 69 -22.80 29.42 5.85
CA VAL A 69 -22.63 30.69 5.15
C VAL A 69 -23.87 31.06 4.33
N LEU A 70 -24.55 30.08 3.73
CA LEU A 70 -25.80 30.30 3.02
C LEU A 70 -26.99 30.60 3.94
N GLY A 71 -27.00 30.06 5.16
CA GLY A 71 -28.09 30.21 6.12
C GLY A 71 -28.12 31.56 6.86
N ILE A 72 -26.97 32.22 7.01
CA ILE A 72 -26.88 33.50 7.74
C ILE A 72 -27.17 34.66 6.78
N GLN A 73 -28.29 35.35 6.97
CA GLN A 73 -28.74 36.44 6.08
C GLN A 73 -27.92 37.73 6.21
N GLU A 74 -27.24 37.93 7.35
CA GLU A 74 -26.47 39.13 7.71
C GLU A 74 -25.07 39.23 7.07
N ILE A 75 -24.65 38.25 6.25
CA ILE A 75 -23.31 38.26 5.64
C ILE A 75 -23.34 39.03 4.31
N PRO A 76 -22.70 40.21 4.20
CA PRO A 76 -22.49 40.85 2.91
C PRO A 76 -21.57 39.95 2.06
N ALA A 77 -21.93 39.72 0.80
CA ALA A 77 -21.21 38.86 -0.15
C ALA A 77 -21.29 37.33 0.08
N ARG A 78 -22.39 36.82 0.65
CA ARG A 78 -22.70 35.37 0.81
C ARG A 78 -22.39 34.48 -0.41
N ALA A 79 -22.74 34.93 -1.61
CA ALA A 79 -22.52 34.15 -2.84
C ALA A 79 -21.04 34.05 -3.23
N SER A 80 -20.26 35.09 -2.94
CA SER A 80 -18.83 35.19 -3.23
C SER A 80 -17.99 34.21 -2.41
N ILE A 81 -18.48 33.80 -1.24
CA ILE A 81 -17.83 32.84 -0.33
C ILE A 81 -18.37 31.42 -0.55
N ALA A 82 -19.68 31.27 -0.77
CA ALA A 82 -20.30 29.97 -0.97
C ALA A 82 -19.88 29.28 -2.28
N LEU A 83 -19.75 30.04 -3.39
CA LEU A 83 -19.38 29.48 -4.69
C LEU A 83 -18.00 28.78 -4.68
N PRO A 84 -16.91 29.39 -4.16
CA PRO A 84 -15.62 28.73 -3.99
C PRO A 84 -15.69 27.46 -3.12
N MET A 85 -16.51 27.47 -2.07
CA MET A 85 -16.64 26.33 -1.16
C MET A 85 -17.31 25.14 -1.85
N VAL A 86 -18.40 25.37 -2.57
CA VAL A 86 -19.06 24.32 -3.36
C VAL A 86 -18.15 23.81 -4.47
N ALA A 87 -17.42 24.70 -5.16
CA ALA A 87 -16.43 24.30 -6.15
C ALA A 87 -15.33 23.41 -5.53
N LEU A 88 -14.87 23.75 -4.31
CA LEU A 88 -13.87 22.95 -3.59
C LEU A 88 -14.42 21.59 -3.16
N VAL A 89 -15.69 21.49 -2.75
CA VAL A 89 -16.36 20.20 -2.48
C VAL A 89 -16.39 19.33 -3.73
N THR A 90 -16.74 19.91 -4.89
CA THR A 90 -16.76 19.20 -6.16
C THR A 90 -15.38 18.70 -6.55
N VAL A 91 -14.34 19.54 -6.40
CA VAL A 91 -12.95 19.14 -6.65
C VAL A 91 -12.53 18.02 -5.71
N LEU A 92 -12.82 18.12 -4.41
CA LEU A 92 -12.48 17.10 -3.41
C LEU A 92 -13.21 15.77 -3.67
N GLY A 93 -14.49 15.83 -4.06
CA GLY A 93 -15.27 14.66 -4.47
C GLY A 93 -14.69 13.98 -5.70
N GLY A 94 -14.34 14.76 -6.73
CA GLY A 94 -13.65 14.25 -7.92
C GLY A 94 -12.27 13.67 -7.61
N LEU A 95 -11.54 14.28 -6.68
CA LEU A 95 -10.21 13.82 -6.23
C LEU A 95 -10.31 12.44 -5.57
N GLU A 96 -11.34 12.20 -4.76
CA GLU A 96 -11.55 10.90 -4.11
C GLU A 96 -11.80 9.79 -5.14
N THR A 97 -12.66 10.06 -6.13
CA THR A 97 -12.97 9.12 -7.22
C THR A 97 -11.76 8.89 -8.11
N PHE A 98 -11.04 9.95 -8.49
CA PHE A 98 -9.86 9.87 -9.37
C PHE A 98 -8.74 9.04 -8.75
N PHE A 99 -8.45 9.25 -7.46
CA PHE A 99 -7.32 8.58 -6.83
C PHE A 99 -7.60 7.12 -6.43
N ASN A 100 -8.85 6.64 -6.60
CA ASN A 100 -9.33 5.31 -6.22
C ASN A 100 -8.66 4.77 -4.95
N TRP A 101 -8.72 5.60 -3.92
CA TRP A 101 -7.90 5.40 -2.75
C TRP A 101 -8.26 4.14 -1.99
N ARG A 102 -9.54 3.73 -2.10
CA ARG A 102 -10.06 2.50 -1.54
C ARG A 102 -9.33 1.28 -2.10
N SER A 103 -9.23 1.20 -3.42
CA SER A 103 -8.59 0.06 -4.07
C SER A 103 -7.11 -0.04 -3.72
N ARG A 104 -6.40 1.10 -3.60
CA ARG A 104 -4.98 1.13 -3.21
C ARG A 104 -4.71 0.63 -1.79
N TRP A 105 -5.53 0.96 -0.79
CA TRP A 105 -5.29 0.47 0.57
C TRP A 105 -5.73 -0.98 0.75
N VAL A 106 -6.78 -1.41 0.03
CA VAL A 106 -7.22 -2.82 0.00
C VAL A 106 -6.11 -3.70 -0.59
N LEU A 107 -5.49 -3.28 -1.70
CA LEU A 107 -4.34 -3.98 -2.27
C LEU A 107 -3.20 -4.18 -1.25
N MET A 108 -2.84 -3.13 -0.51
CA MET A 108 -1.79 -3.23 0.51
C MET A 108 -2.20 -4.16 1.67
N GLU A 109 -3.49 -4.21 2.02
CA GLU A 109 -4.01 -5.10 3.06
C GLU A 109 -3.98 -6.57 2.62
N GLU A 110 -4.39 -6.86 1.39
CA GLU A 110 -4.31 -8.20 0.80
C GLU A 110 -2.85 -8.69 0.69
N THR A 111 -1.95 -7.82 0.20
CA THR A 111 -0.52 -8.10 0.14
C THR A 111 0.04 -8.43 1.53
N ARG A 112 -0.30 -7.63 2.56
CA ARG A 112 0.11 -7.86 3.95
C ARG A 112 -0.43 -9.18 4.49
N TYR A 113 -1.69 -9.53 4.20
CA TYR A 113 -2.28 -10.79 4.65
C TYR A 113 -1.55 -12.00 4.06
N ASN A 114 -1.26 -11.96 2.76
CA ASN A 114 -0.52 -13.02 2.08
C ASN A 114 0.92 -13.17 2.62
N LEU A 115 1.61 -12.07 2.87
CA LEU A 115 2.94 -12.09 3.49
C LEU A 115 2.91 -12.60 4.93
N ASN A 116 1.91 -12.21 5.73
CA ASN A 116 1.75 -12.70 7.09
C ASN A 116 1.56 -14.22 7.12
N ARG A 117 0.76 -14.76 6.20
CA ARG A 117 0.59 -16.21 6.07
C ARG A 117 1.90 -16.94 5.77
N ILE A 118 2.74 -16.38 4.89
CA ILE A 118 4.07 -16.95 4.62
C ILE A 118 4.93 -16.93 5.88
N ARG A 119 4.95 -15.80 6.60
CA ARG A 119 5.69 -15.66 7.86
C ARG A 119 5.24 -16.67 8.92
N ASP A 120 3.93 -16.84 9.12
CA ASP A 120 3.38 -17.77 10.12
C ASP A 120 3.76 -19.21 9.79
N GLU A 121 3.72 -19.59 8.51
CA GLU A 121 4.13 -20.92 8.05
C GLU A 121 5.65 -21.14 8.20
N MET A 122 6.47 -20.10 7.97
CA MET A 122 7.91 -20.15 8.24
C MET A 122 8.21 -20.28 9.74
N ASP A 123 7.51 -19.53 10.58
CA ASP A 123 7.64 -19.60 12.04
C ASP A 123 7.26 -21.01 12.53
N TYR A 124 6.18 -21.60 12.00
CA TYR A 124 5.79 -22.98 12.29
C TYR A 124 6.88 -23.98 11.84
N TYR A 125 7.44 -23.82 10.64
CA TYR A 125 8.49 -24.70 10.15
C TYR A 125 9.77 -24.62 10.99
N LEU A 126 10.18 -23.41 11.38
CA LEU A 126 11.40 -23.19 12.18
C LEU A 126 11.30 -23.70 13.62
N VAL A 127 10.09 -23.68 14.18
CA VAL A 127 9.81 -24.17 15.54
C VAL A 127 9.54 -25.68 15.54
N GLY A 128 8.82 -26.18 14.54
CA GLY A 128 8.38 -27.58 14.45
C GLY A 128 9.40 -28.54 13.83
N THR A 129 10.43 -28.04 13.15
CA THR A 129 11.41 -28.89 12.46
C THR A 129 12.81 -28.79 13.10
N PRO A 130 13.39 -29.93 13.54
CA PRO A 130 14.78 -29.98 14.00
C PRO A 130 15.76 -29.43 12.94
N THR A 131 16.85 -28.80 13.37
CA THR A 131 17.81 -28.16 12.45
C THR A 131 18.39 -29.12 11.40
N ALA A 132 18.55 -30.41 11.76
CA ALA A 132 19.06 -31.45 10.84
C ALA A 132 18.06 -31.83 9.74
N GLU A 133 16.77 -31.54 9.93
CA GLU A 133 15.69 -31.85 8.98
C GLU A 133 15.24 -30.62 8.18
N LEU A 134 15.88 -29.46 8.42
CA LEU A 134 15.64 -28.28 7.61
C LEU A 134 16.11 -28.54 6.18
N SER A 135 15.29 -28.14 5.21
CA SER A 135 15.54 -28.40 3.80
C SER A 135 15.56 -27.11 2.98
N ARG A 136 16.43 -27.10 1.97
CA ARG A 136 16.58 -25.94 1.08
C ARG A 136 15.40 -25.81 0.13
N GLU A 137 14.75 -26.93 -0.17
CA GLU A 137 13.53 -27.01 -0.97
C GLU A 137 12.40 -26.20 -0.31
N ARG A 138 12.27 -26.27 1.02
CA ARG A 138 11.29 -25.47 1.77
C ARG A 138 11.58 -23.98 1.71
N LEU A 139 12.84 -23.58 1.84
CA LEU A 139 13.25 -22.17 1.65
C LEU A 139 12.87 -21.68 0.23
N GLN A 140 13.12 -22.50 -0.79
CA GLN A 140 12.77 -22.17 -2.17
C GLN A 140 11.26 -22.06 -2.39
N GLU A 141 10.47 -22.93 -1.75
CA GLU A 141 9.01 -22.86 -1.78
C GLU A 141 8.48 -21.54 -1.17
N PHE A 142 8.99 -21.15 0.01
CA PHE A 142 8.63 -19.89 0.63
C PHE A 142 9.02 -18.69 -0.24
N PHE A 143 10.22 -18.72 -0.84
CA PHE A 143 10.69 -17.68 -1.75
C PHE A 143 9.81 -17.56 -3.00
N ALA A 144 9.44 -18.69 -3.62
CA ALA A 144 8.57 -18.69 -4.79
C ALA A 144 7.20 -18.07 -4.49
N ARG A 145 6.61 -18.40 -3.33
CA ARG A 145 5.33 -17.83 -2.89
C ARG A 145 5.40 -16.35 -2.56
N HIS A 146 6.49 -15.92 -1.94
CA HIS A 146 6.78 -14.51 -1.72
C HIS A 146 6.83 -13.75 -3.04
N GLN A 147 7.51 -14.31 -4.05
CA GLN A 147 7.57 -13.67 -5.36
C GLN A 147 6.24 -13.62 -6.10
N VAL A 148 5.40 -14.65 -5.98
CA VAL A 148 4.02 -14.59 -6.52
C VAL A 148 3.25 -13.45 -5.87
N THR A 149 3.33 -13.31 -4.55
CA THR A 149 2.66 -12.23 -3.81
C THR A 149 3.12 -10.85 -4.30
N TRP A 150 4.42 -10.66 -4.52
CA TRP A 150 4.98 -9.42 -5.05
C TRP A 150 4.64 -9.18 -6.53
N ALA A 151 4.60 -10.22 -7.36
CA ALA A 151 4.21 -10.12 -8.76
C ALA A 151 2.74 -9.69 -8.89
N ASP A 152 1.87 -10.23 -8.04
CA ASP A 152 0.46 -9.88 -7.98
C ASP A 152 0.28 -8.43 -7.53
N ALA A 153 0.97 -8.04 -6.45
CA ALA A 153 0.94 -6.66 -5.95
C ALA A 153 1.45 -5.66 -7.01
N SER A 154 2.54 -5.99 -7.70
CA SER A 154 3.14 -5.15 -8.74
C SER A 154 2.22 -5.01 -9.95
N ARG A 155 1.59 -6.11 -10.40
CA ARG A 155 0.65 -6.10 -11.52
C ARG A 155 -0.55 -5.22 -11.22
N GLN A 156 -1.21 -5.43 -10.07
CA GLN A 156 -2.35 -4.60 -9.67
C GLN A 156 -1.97 -3.12 -9.52
N TRP A 157 -0.78 -2.84 -8.99
CA TRP A 157 -0.25 -1.49 -8.90
C TRP A 157 -0.03 -0.82 -10.26
N VAL A 158 0.49 -1.56 -11.26
CA VAL A 158 0.64 -1.06 -12.64
C VAL A 158 -0.73 -0.79 -13.27
N GLU A 159 -1.70 -1.69 -13.09
CA GLU A 159 -3.07 -1.48 -13.60
C GLU A 159 -3.72 -0.23 -13.02
N PHE A 160 -3.55 0.04 -11.73
CA PHE A 160 -4.02 1.31 -11.14
C PHE A 160 -3.39 2.55 -11.77
N ARG A 161 -2.11 2.49 -12.17
CA ARG A 161 -1.48 3.63 -12.88
C ARG A 161 -1.91 3.77 -14.33
N LYS A 162 -2.26 2.66 -15.00
CA LYS A 162 -2.79 2.72 -16.38
C LYS A 162 -4.16 3.38 -16.40
N LEU A 163 -5.00 3.10 -15.42
CA LEU A 163 -6.31 3.74 -15.26
C LEU A 163 -6.22 5.24 -14.94
N ASP A 164 -5.15 5.68 -14.27
CA ASP A 164 -4.87 7.10 -14.02
C ASP A 164 -4.41 7.86 -15.27
N ARG A 165 -4.02 7.17 -16.36
CA ARG A 165 -3.54 7.80 -17.59
C ARG A 165 -4.74 8.14 -18.47
N PRO A 166 -4.94 9.42 -18.88
CA PRO A 166 -6.01 9.75 -19.82
C PRO A 166 -5.84 8.94 -21.11
N PRO A 167 -6.93 8.50 -21.76
CA PRO A 167 -6.85 7.71 -22.98
C PRO A 167 -5.99 8.46 -24.00
N GLN A 168 -4.90 7.85 -24.45
CA GLN A 168 -4.10 8.39 -25.53
C GLN A 168 -4.98 8.39 -26.78
N SER A 169 -5.31 9.57 -27.27
CA SER A 169 -5.96 9.75 -28.57
C SER A 169 -5.15 8.95 -29.59
N PRO A 170 -5.77 8.06 -30.40
CA PRO A 170 -5.03 7.36 -31.43
C PRO A 170 -4.39 8.42 -32.33
N GLU A 171 -3.06 8.37 -32.46
CA GLU A 171 -2.33 9.21 -33.41
C GLU A 171 -2.92 8.92 -34.79
N ILE A 172 -3.68 9.87 -35.33
CA ILE A 172 -4.10 9.85 -36.72
C ILE A 172 -2.83 10.05 -37.52
N ARG A 173 -2.27 8.94 -38.01
CA ARG A 173 -1.15 8.96 -38.94
C ARG A 173 -1.68 9.55 -40.25
N ALA A 174 -1.24 10.77 -40.56
CA ALA A 174 -1.52 11.48 -41.81
C ALA A 174 -0.77 10.85 -43.00
#